data_AF-A0A7Z7YRT1-F1
#
_entry.id   AF-A0A7Z7YRT1-F1
#
_cell.length_a   1.000
_cell.length_b   1.000
_cell.length_c   1.000
_cell.angle_alpha   90.00
_cell.angle_beta   90.00
_cell.angle_gamma   90.00
#
_symmetry.space_group_name_H-M   'P 1'
#
loop_
_entity.id
_entity.type
_entity.pdbx_description
1 polymer ?
#
loop_
_entity_poly.entity_id
_entity_poly.type
_entity_poly.pdbx_seq_one_letter_code
_entity_poly.pdbx_strand_id
1 'polypeptide(L)'
;QHNNDLAFTQVSEQAHHNNVIIEGLSKALQDHSELVEKYLMKDAVTVDEHRLTALHTALLNGGVFVYVPKNVVVEDPIQYVVLHDNENASLFNHAIIVTEESAEVTYVENSLSTASGEGNQVNIISEVIAG
;
A
#
# COMPACT_ATOMS: atom_id res chain seq x y z
N GLN A 1 -8.72 -1.04 -4.68
CA GLN A 1 -9.08 -2.21 -3.84
C GLN A 1 -10.58 -2.17 -3.57
N HIS A 2 -11.26 -3.31 -3.65
CA HIS A 2 -12.66 -3.47 -3.23
C HIS A 2 -12.68 -4.42 -2.04
N ASN A 3 -13.06 -3.92 -0.87
CA ASN A 3 -12.93 -4.61 0.41
C ASN A 3 -11.51 -5.14 0.62
N ASN A 4 -11.29 -6.46 0.60
CA ASN A 4 -9.98 -7.09 0.81
C ASN A 4 -9.28 -7.51 -0.49
N ASP A 5 -9.89 -7.29 -1.65
CA ASP A 5 -9.41 -7.81 -2.93
C ASP A 5 -9.01 -6.68 -3.91
N LEU A 6 -8.03 -6.99 -4.77
CA LEU A 6 -7.68 -6.11 -5.87
C LEU A 6 -8.76 -6.18 -6.95
N ALA A 7 -9.56 -5.11 -7.08
CA ALA A 7 -10.60 -5.03 -8.09
C ALA A 7 -10.10 -4.56 -9.47
N PHE A 8 -9.19 -3.57 -9.47
CA PHE A 8 -8.68 -2.95 -10.68
C PHE A 8 -7.29 -2.37 -10.40
N THR A 9 -6.41 -2.48 -11.40
CA THR A 9 -5.14 -1.77 -11.45
C THR A 9 -4.85 -1.39 -12.89
N GLN A 10 -4.27 -0.21 -13.08
CA GLN A 10 -3.74 0.24 -14.35
C GLN A 10 -2.51 1.09 -14.06
N VAL A 11 -1.43 0.78 -14.73
CA VAL A 11 -0.14 1.47 -14.60
C VAL A 11 0.23 1.99 -15.99
N SER A 12 0.78 3.21 -16.06
CA SER A 12 1.15 3.80 -17.33
C SER A 12 2.34 3.07 -17.95
N GLU A 13 2.38 3.00 -19.28
CA GLU A 13 3.52 2.43 -20.01
C GLU A 13 4.84 3.13 -19.61
N GLN A 14 4.79 4.44 -19.36
CA GLN A 14 5.96 5.20 -18.91
C GLN A 14 6.46 4.73 -17.55
N ALA A 15 5.58 4.53 -16.57
CA ALA A 15 5.94 4.01 -15.25
C ALA A 15 6.56 2.60 -15.38
N HIS A 16 5.99 1.73 -16.20
CA HIS A 16 6.54 0.41 -16.49
C HIS A 16 7.94 0.49 -17.12
N HIS A 17 8.15 1.32 -18.15
CA HIS A 17 9.46 1.49 -18.78
C HIS A 17 10.52 2.04 -17.83
N ASN A 18 10.11 2.86 -16.86
CA ASN A 18 10.99 3.43 -15.85
C ASN A 18 11.24 2.50 -14.64
N ASN A 19 10.78 1.24 -14.70
CA ASN A 19 10.89 0.25 -13.63
C ASN A 19 10.21 0.70 -12.31
N VAL A 20 9.17 1.52 -12.40
CA VAL A 20 8.32 1.86 -11.26
C VAL A 20 7.42 0.66 -10.95
N ILE A 21 7.36 0.25 -9.68
CA ILE A 21 6.49 -0.82 -9.23
C ILE A 21 5.27 -0.19 -8.57
N ILE A 22 4.07 -0.55 -9.04
CA ILE A 22 2.79 -0.14 -8.46
C ILE A 22 1.89 -1.37 -8.46
N GLU A 23 1.81 -2.06 -7.32
CA GLU A 23 1.08 -3.31 -7.22
C GLU A 23 0.32 -3.43 -5.90
N GLY A 24 -0.73 -4.26 -5.89
CA GLY A 24 -1.35 -4.68 -4.63
C GLY A 24 -0.32 -5.44 -3.77
N LEU A 25 -0.31 -5.19 -2.47
CA LEU A 25 0.74 -5.70 -1.57
C LEU A 25 0.90 -7.22 -1.63
N SER A 26 -0.20 -7.97 -1.71
CA SER A 26 -0.17 -9.44 -1.82
C SER A 26 0.58 -9.94 -3.07
N LYS A 27 0.46 -9.22 -4.18
CA LYS A 27 1.18 -9.53 -5.43
C LYS A 27 2.65 -9.14 -5.31
N ALA A 28 2.93 -7.95 -4.78
CA ALA A 28 4.30 -7.49 -4.56
C ALA A 28 5.08 -8.41 -3.61
N LEU A 29 4.43 -8.98 -2.59
CA LEU A 29 5.04 -9.98 -1.70
C LEU A 29 5.44 -11.27 -2.42
N GLN A 30 4.78 -11.61 -3.53
CA GLN A 30 5.09 -12.79 -4.34
C GLN A 30 6.16 -12.48 -5.40
N ASP A 31 5.99 -11.36 -6.11
CA ASP A 31 6.79 -11.02 -7.29
C ASP A 31 8.07 -10.23 -6.95
N HIS A 32 8.08 -9.56 -5.78
CA HIS A 32 9.15 -8.66 -5.33
C HIS A 32 9.51 -8.89 -3.85
N SER A 33 9.44 -10.14 -3.38
CA SER A 33 9.54 -10.52 -1.96
C SER A 33 10.76 -9.91 -1.25
N GLU A 34 11.95 -9.97 -1.85
CA GLU A 34 13.19 -9.43 -1.26
C GLU A 34 13.12 -7.90 -1.07
N LEU A 35 12.51 -7.20 -2.03
CA LEU A 35 12.38 -5.76 -1.98
C LEU A 35 11.33 -5.35 -0.96
N VAL A 36 10.17 -6.02 -0.93
CA VAL A 36 9.13 -5.75 0.07
C VAL A 36 9.65 -6.04 1.48
N GLU A 37 10.36 -7.16 1.68
CA GLU A 37 10.94 -7.53 2.98
C GLU A 37 11.91 -6.47 3.50
N LYS A 38 12.65 -5.79 2.63
CA LYS A 38 13.57 -4.71 3.02
C LYS A 38 12.87 -3.54 3.71
N TYR A 39 11.59 -3.30 3.42
CA TYR A 39 10.86 -2.12 3.91
C TYR A 39 9.73 -2.45 4.87
N LEU A 40 8.99 -3.55 4.64
CA LEU A 40 7.81 -3.91 5.42
C LEU A 40 8.15 -4.05 6.91
N MET A 41 7.63 -3.10 7.69
CA MET A 41 7.76 -3.01 9.13
C MET A 41 9.19 -3.11 9.67
N LYS A 42 10.15 -2.46 8.99
CA LYS A 42 11.57 -2.45 9.40
C LYS A 42 11.93 -1.23 10.22
N ASP A 43 11.85 -0.05 9.61
CA ASP A 43 12.39 1.19 10.19
C ASP A 43 11.31 2.25 10.44
N ALA A 44 10.28 2.34 9.59
CA ALA A 44 9.25 3.37 9.69
C ALA A 44 8.18 3.06 10.75
N VAL A 45 7.81 1.78 10.86
CA VAL A 45 6.88 1.21 11.83
C VAL A 45 7.40 -0.18 12.18
N THR A 46 7.30 -0.61 13.43
CA THR A 46 7.73 -1.97 13.82
C THR A 46 6.55 -2.79 14.34
N VAL A 47 6.65 -4.11 14.16
CA VAL A 47 5.57 -5.06 14.46
C VAL A 47 5.05 -4.93 15.90
N ASP A 48 5.91 -4.61 16.87
CA ASP A 48 5.60 -4.65 18.29
C ASP A 48 5.71 -3.30 19.02
N GLU A 49 5.90 -2.18 18.31
CA GLU A 49 5.96 -0.86 18.98
C GLU A 49 4.66 -0.48 19.70
N HIS A 50 3.51 -0.97 19.22
CA HIS A 50 2.21 -0.68 19.79
C HIS A 50 1.23 -1.83 19.62
N ARG A 51 0.22 -1.92 20.50
CA ARG A 51 -0.82 -2.97 20.43
C ARG A 51 -1.58 -2.95 19.09
N LEU A 52 -1.73 -1.78 18.48
CA LEU A 52 -2.39 -1.63 17.17
C LEU A 52 -1.49 -2.05 16.00
N THR A 53 -0.17 -1.89 16.09
CA THR A 53 0.76 -2.37 15.04
C THR A 53 0.89 -3.88 15.09
N ALA A 54 0.93 -4.47 16.30
CA ALA A 54 0.89 -5.92 16.47
C ALA A 54 -0.41 -6.53 15.94
N LEU A 55 -1.56 -5.92 16.27
CA LEU A 55 -2.86 -6.34 15.72
C LEU A 55 -2.90 -6.20 14.20
N HIS A 56 -2.40 -5.09 13.66
CA HIS A 56 -2.34 -4.85 12.23
C HIS A 56 -1.55 -5.94 11.52
N THR A 57 -0.34 -6.22 12.00
CA THR A 57 0.53 -7.25 11.43
C THR A 57 -0.15 -8.62 11.38
N ALA A 58 -0.87 -8.98 12.45
CA ALA A 58 -1.56 -10.26 12.54
C ALA A 58 -2.76 -10.40 11.58
N LEU A 59 -3.36 -9.28 11.17
CA LEU A 59 -4.60 -9.24 10.38
C LEU A 59 -4.42 -8.62 8.99
N LEU A 60 -3.20 -8.23 8.62
CA LEU A 60 -2.86 -7.60 7.33
C LEU A 60 -3.51 -8.37 6.18
N ASN A 61 -4.35 -7.66 5.42
CA ASN A 61 -5.24 -8.29 4.44
C ASN A 61 -5.46 -7.46 3.17
N GLY A 62 -4.67 -6.39 2.97
CA GLY A 62 -4.74 -5.56 1.79
C GLY A 62 -3.66 -4.50 1.77
N GLY A 63 -3.75 -3.59 0.80
CA GLY A 63 -2.81 -2.48 0.64
C GLY A 63 -2.05 -2.50 -0.68
N VAL A 64 -1.02 -1.66 -0.75
CA VAL A 64 -0.31 -1.32 -1.99
C VAL A 64 1.19 -1.21 -1.72
N PHE A 65 1.98 -1.65 -2.69
CA PHE A 65 3.41 -1.45 -2.73
C PHE A 65 3.77 -0.54 -3.91
N VAL A 66 4.45 0.56 -3.60
CA VAL A 66 4.96 1.53 -4.56
C VAL A 66 6.46 1.65 -4.39
N TYR A 67 7.21 1.43 -5.47
CA TYR A 67 8.66 1.63 -5.51
C TYR A 67 9.05 2.47 -6.71
N VAL A 68 9.81 3.55 -6.46
CA VAL A 68 10.28 4.48 -7.48
C VAL A 68 11.81 4.47 -7.51
N PRO A 69 12.43 3.97 -8.60
CA PRO A 69 13.90 3.88 -8.70
C PRO A 69 14.60 5.24 -8.75
N LYS A 70 15.92 5.22 -8.53
CA LYS A 70 16.76 6.41 -8.52
C LYS A 70 16.58 7.27 -9.79
N ASN A 71 16.49 8.59 -9.61
CA ASN A 71 16.34 9.59 -10.68
C ASN A 71 15.06 9.47 -11.53
N VAL A 72 14.01 8.77 -11.05
CA VAL A 72 12.74 8.66 -11.76
C VAL A 72 11.73 9.65 -11.18
N VAL A 73 11.14 10.48 -12.05
CA VAL A 73 9.98 11.31 -11.72
C VAL A 73 8.74 10.64 -12.30
N VAL A 74 7.79 10.31 -11.43
CA VAL A 74 6.47 9.80 -11.83
C VAL A 74 5.55 10.99 -12.10
N GLU A 75 5.34 11.29 -13.38
CA GLU A 75 4.56 12.45 -13.83
C GLU A 75 3.08 12.36 -13.44
N ASP A 76 2.48 11.18 -13.60
CA ASP A 76 1.08 10.94 -13.25
C ASP A 76 0.94 10.57 -11.77
N PRO A 77 0.03 11.19 -11.01
CA PRO A 77 -0.17 10.84 -9.61
C PRO A 77 -0.71 9.40 -9.49
N ILE A 78 -0.15 8.65 -8.54
CA ILE A 78 -0.65 7.32 -8.18
C ILE A 78 -1.91 7.51 -7.34
N GLN A 79 -3.03 7.00 -7.83
CA GLN A 79 -4.29 7.01 -7.10
C GLN A 79 -4.63 5.62 -6.56
N TYR A 80 -4.56 5.47 -5.24
CA TYR A 80 -5.01 4.27 -4.55
C TYR A 80 -6.41 4.51 -3.96
N VAL A 81 -7.41 3.80 -4.49
CA VAL A 81 -8.80 3.92 -4.04
C VAL A 81 -9.24 2.63 -3.36
N VAL A 82 -9.76 2.74 -2.15
CA VAL A 82 -10.35 1.64 -1.38
C VAL A 82 -11.86 1.88 -1.28
N LEU A 83 -12.65 0.95 -1.80
CA LEU A 83 -14.10 0.92 -1.60
C LEU A 83 -14.44 -0.14 -0.54
N HIS A 84 -15.16 0.27 0.50
CA HIS A 84 -15.65 -0.57 1.59
C HIS A 84 -17.18 -0.59 1.61
N ASP A 85 -17.77 -1.67 1.15
CA ASP A 85 -19.23 -1.82 1.05
C ASP A 85 -19.76 -3.14 1.66
N ASN A 86 -18.88 -3.93 2.27
CA ASN A 86 -19.22 -5.17 2.95
C ASN A 86 -19.01 -5.03 4.46
N GLU A 87 -20.10 -5.07 5.23
CA GLU A 87 -20.10 -4.93 6.70
C GLU A 87 -19.34 -6.06 7.44
N ASN A 88 -19.06 -7.17 6.76
CA ASN A 88 -18.27 -8.28 7.31
C ASN A 88 -16.78 -8.19 6.93
N ALA A 89 -16.40 -7.25 6.06
CA ALA A 89 -15.00 -7.03 5.73
C ALA A 89 -14.31 -6.21 6.82
N SER A 90 -13.03 -6.47 7.03
CA SER A 90 -12.18 -5.65 7.89
C SER A 90 -11.01 -5.15 7.06
N LEU A 91 -10.60 -3.90 7.25
CA LEU A 91 -9.55 -3.28 6.46
C LEU A 91 -8.28 -3.15 7.29
N PHE A 92 -7.34 -4.07 7.07
CA PHE A 92 -5.99 -4.02 7.59
C PHE A 92 -5.03 -3.81 6.42
N ASN A 93 -5.16 -2.63 5.82
CA ASN A 93 -4.42 -2.26 4.61
C ASN A 93 -3.06 -1.69 4.97
N HIS A 94 -2.02 -2.21 4.33
CA HIS A 94 -0.66 -1.72 4.51
C HIS A 94 -0.14 -1.12 3.21
N ALA A 95 0.12 0.19 3.22
CA ALA A 95 0.73 0.90 2.11
C ALA A 95 2.23 1.05 2.36
N ILE A 96 3.07 0.70 1.38
CA ILE A 96 4.51 0.92 1.44
C ILE A 96 4.88 1.75 0.22
N ILE A 97 5.42 2.95 0.44
CA ILE A 97 5.83 3.89 -0.60
C ILE A 97 7.31 4.16 -0.43
N VAL A 98 8.09 3.78 -1.42
CA VAL A 98 9.55 3.92 -1.42
C VAL A 98 10.00 4.75 -2.61
N THR A 99 10.79 5.78 -2.36
CA THR A 99 11.51 6.52 -3.39
C THR A 99 13.01 6.39 -3.13
N GLU A 100 13.78 6.08 -4.17
CA GLU A 100 15.23 6.19 -4.12
C GLU A 100 15.70 7.64 -4.33
N GLU A 101 17.01 7.86 -4.23
CA GLU A 101 17.64 9.17 -4.34
C GLU A 101 17.19 9.90 -5.63
N SER A 102 16.81 11.17 -5.48
CA SER A 102 16.35 12.03 -6.59
C SER A 102 15.15 11.48 -7.36
N ALA A 103 14.36 10.57 -6.76
CA ALA A 103 13.09 10.12 -7.30
C ALA A 103 11.93 10.95 -6.74
N GLU A 104 10.86 11.10 -7.53
CA GLU A 104 9.68 11.88 -7.15
C GLU A 104 8.40 11.15 -7.54
N VAL A 105 7.40 11.18 -6.65
CA VAL A 105 6.07 10.63 -6.90
C VAL A 105 5.03 11.38 -6.09
N THR A 106 3.86 11.58 -6.71
CA THR A 106 2.65 12.01 -6.00
C THR A 106 1.78 10.79 -5.72
N TYR A 107 1.47 10.54 -4.46
CA TYR A 107 0.58 9.45 -4.03
C TYR A 107 -0.69 10.02 -3.39
N VAL A 108 -1.85 9.53 -3.83
CA VAL A 108 -3.17 9.94 -3.32
C VAL A 108 -3.95 8.70 -2.91
N GLU A 109 -4.22 8.59 -1.61
CA GLU A 109 -5.06 7.53 -1.06
C GLU A 109 -6.46 8.06 -0.73
N ASN A 110 -7.49 7.37 -1.24
CA ASN A 110 -8.89 7.66 -0.94
C ASN A 110 -9.59 6.40 -0.43
N SER A 111 -10.20 6.50 0.75
CA SER A 111 -11.06 5.45 1.31
C SER A 111 -12.51 5.91 1.29
N LEU A 112 -13.36 5.11 0.65
CA LEU A 112 -14.80 5.33 0.51
C LEU A 112 -15.53 4.19 1.20
N SER A 113 -16.51 4.51 2.04
CA SER A 113 -17.30 3.48 2.74
C SER A 113 -18.79 3.73 2.58
N THR A 114 -19.52 2.68 2.19
CA THR A 114 -20.98 2.59 2.30
C THR A 114 -21.42 1.54 3.31
N ALA A 115 -20.49 0.70 3.81
CA ALA A 115 -20.75 -0.23 4.89
C ALA A 115 -21.27 0.52 6.13
N SER A 116 -22.35 0.00 6.72
CA SER A 116 -23.02 0.57 7.87
C SER A 116 -22.98 -0.39 9.07
N GLY A 117 -23.36 0.07 10.25
CA GLY A 117 -23.45 -0.79 11.45
C GLY A 117 -22.21 -0.78 12.36
N GLU A 118 -22.40 -1.35 13.55
CA GLU A 118 -21.37 -1.51 14.57
C GLU A 118 -20.45 -2.70 14.25
N GLY A 119 -19.13 -2.57 14.49
CA GLY A 119 -18.18 -3.67 14.32
C GLY A 119 -17.29 -3.59 13.06
N ASN A 120 -17.50 -2.60 12.19
CA ASN A 120 -16.58 -2.28 11.09
C ASN A 120 -15.19 -1.94 11.64
N GLN A 121 -14.16 -2.68 11.22
CA GLN A 121 -12.79 -2.50 11.68
C GLN A 121 -11.91 -1.98 10.55
N VAL A 122 -11.25 -0.85 10.81
CA VAL A 122 -10.28 -0.23 9.90
C VAL A 122 -9.03 0.11 10.70
N ASN A 123 -7.90 -0.40 10.25
CA ASN A 123 -6.58 -0.11 10.77
C ASN A 123 -5.63 -0.06 9.58
N ILE A 124 -5.17 1.14 9.22
CA ILE A 124 -4.35 1.37 8.03
C ILE A 124 -2.98 1.83 8.50
N ILE A 125 -1.94 1.23 7.93
CA ILE A 125 -0.55 1.63 8.14
C ILE A 125 0.03 2.06 6.79
N SER A 126 0.73 3.18 6.78
CA SER A 126 1.45 3.67 5.60
C SER A 126 2.91 3.92 5.98
N GLU A 127 3.81 3.18 5.34
CA GLU A 127 5.26 3.39 5.45
C GLU A 127 5.73 4.22 4.26
N VAL A 128 6.29 5.40 4.52
CA VAL A 128 6.83 6.29 3.49
C VAL A 128 8.34 6.44 3.72
N ILE A 129 9.13 5.90 2.79
CA ILE A 129 10.59 5.90 2.84
C ILE A 129 11.11 6.69 1.65
N ALA A 130 11.68 7.86 1.91
CA ALA A 130 12.26 8.72 0.90
C ALA A 130 13.79 8.80 1.05
N GLY A 131 14.51 8.39 -0.01
CA GLY A 131 15.97 8.43 -0.11
C GLY A 131 16.54 9.67 -0.79
#